data_AF-A0A2D7Y050-F1
#
_entry.id   AF-A0A2D7Y050-F1
#
_cell.length_a   1.000
_cell.length_b   1.000
_cell.length_c   1.000
_cell.angle_alpha   90.00
_cell.angle_beta   90.00
_cell.angle_gamma   90.00
#
_symmetry.space_group_name_H-M   'P 1'
#
loop_
_entity.id
_entity.type
_entity.pdbx_description
1 polymer ?
#
loop_
_entity_poly.entity_id
_entity_poly.type
_entity_poly.pdbx_seq_one_letter_code
_entity_poly.pdbx_strand_id
1 'polypeptide(L)'
;MSIDKVIDSLPGMSAENREKLRFNAEAMRDNGKEAQASNAERVLQALIDVAVEEKQARYDELSTMSMAERVQDSFVAYPATKTEQKAIVTIVDNPGTSAGALTSIGGWKTQSWQFYFSAMCKKREAILWPDTPSDPQSPGALMQLLIDDSGENEGLSLKTDVEDMFRKMGFGKKKRKLAKVSATS
;
A
#
# COMPACT_ATOMS: atom_id res chain seq x y z
N MET A 1 1.87 8.53 -39.38
CA MET A 1 2.69 8.01 -38.27
C MET A 1 2.65 6.50 -38.36
N SER A 2 3.78 5.79 -38.27
CA SER A 2 3.72 4.31 -38.27
C SER A 2 3.09 3.84 -36.97
N ILE A 3 2.32 2.75 -37.02
CA ILE A 3 1.75 2.11 -35.84
C ILE A 3 2.84 1.67 -34.87
N ASP A 4 4.00 1.25 -35.39
CA ASP A 4 5.16 0.84 -34.58
C ASP A 4 5.67 2.01 -33.73
N LYS A 5 5.71 3.23 -34.29
CA LYS A 5 6.11 4.43 -33.53
C LYS A 5 5.14 4.77 -32.40
N VAL A 6 3.86 4.43 -32.54
CA VAL A 6 2.87 4.61 -31.48
C VAL A 6 3.12 3.59 -30.37
N ILE A 7 3.32 2.32 -30.74
CA ILE A 7 3.62 1.22 -29.83
C ILE A 7 4.90 1.50 -29.02
N ASP A 8 5.98 1.91 -29.69
CA ASP A 8 7.27 2.23 -29.05
C ASP A 8 7.17 3.37 -28.01
N SER A 9 6.18 4.25 -28.16
CA SER A 9 5.98 5.40 -27.27
C SER A 9 5.14 5.07 -26.03
N LEU A 10 4.49 3.91 -25.96
CA LEU A 10 3.55 3.55 -24.89
C LEU A 10 4.17 3.59 -23.48
N PRO A 11 5.40 3.07 -23.23
CA PRO A 11 5.98 3.07 -21.88
C PRO A 11 6.21 4.48 -21.31
N GLY A 12 6.47 5.47 -22.17
CA GLY A 12 6.67 6.87 -21.77
C GLY A 12 5.38 7.69 -21.70
N MET A 13 4.24 7.10 -22.05
CA MET A 13 2.96 7.80 -22.17
C MET A 13 2.21 7.85 -20.83
N SER A 14 1.59 8.99 -20.52
CA SER A 14 0.76 9.11 -19.31
C SER A 14 -0.46 8.18 -19.36
N ALA A 15 -0.99 7.79 -18.18
CA ALA A 15 -2.18 6.95 -18.09
C ALA A 15 -3.39 7.53 -18.82
N GLU A 16 -3.60 8.85 -18.73
CA GLU A 16 -4.68 9.54 -19.45
C GLU A 16 -4.53 9.43 -20.97
N ASN A 17 -3.30 9.59 -21.48
CA ASN A 17 -3.04 9.47 -22.90
C ASN A 17 -3.16 8.01 -23.39
N ARG A 18 -2.75 7.03 -22.57
CA ARG A 18 -2.97 5.61 -22.85
C ARG A 18 -4.46 5.24 -22.88
N GLU A 19 -5.28 5.80 -22.00
CA GLU A 19 -6.73 5.59 -22.02
C GLU A 19 -7.38 6.19 -23.27
N LYS A 20 -7.01 7.42 -23.63
CA LYS A 20 -7.45 8.05 -24.89
C LYS A 20 -7.06 7.22 -26.11
N LEU A 21 -5.85 6.67 -26.11
CA LEU A 21 -5.38 5.80 -27.18
C LEU A 21 -6.16 4.48 -27.22
N ARG A 22 -6.45 3.86 -26.06
CA ARG A 22 -7.27 2.65 -25.96
C ARG A 22 -8.66 2.88 -26.56
N PHE A 23 -9.33 3.95 -26.15
CA PHE A 23 -10.65 4.31 -26.66
C PHE A 23 -10.66 4.51 -28.18
N ASN A 24 -9.65 5.21 -28.73
CA ASN A 24 -9.54 5.40 -30.17
C ASN A 24 -9.23 4.09 -30.91
N ALA A 25 -8.39 3.22 -30.34
CA ALA A 25 -8.09 1.92 -30.91
C ALA A 25 -9.32 1.00 -30.90
N GLU A 26 -10.09 0.96 -29.81
CA GLU A 26 -11.37 0.24 -29.74
C GLU A 26 -12.33 0.71 -30.84
N ALA A 27 -12.51 2.04 -30.99
CA ALA A 27 -13.36 2.60 -32.04
C ALA A 27 -12.87 2.26 -33.46
N MET A 28 -11.54 2.25 -33.69
CA MET A 28 -10.94 1.89 -34.98
C MET A 28 -10.99 0.39 -35.27
N ARG A 29 -10.93 -0.47 -34.25
CA ARG A 29 -11.14 -1.92 -34.39
C ARG A 29 -12.55 -2.21 -34.87
N ASP A 30 -13.54 -1.54 -34.27
CA ASP A 30 -14.96 -1.85 -34.51
C ASP A 30 -15.51 -1.21 -35.80
N ASN A 31 -15.00 -0.04 -36.19
CA ASN A 31 -15.55 0.76 -37.29
C ASN A 31 -14.55 1.06 -38.43
N GLY A 32 -13.30 0.66 -38.28
CA GLY A 32 -12.25 0.95 -39.26
C GLY A 32 -12.25 -0.01 -40.45
N LYS A 33 -11.47 0.34 -41.48
CA LYS A 33 -11.13 -0.60 -42.57
C LYS A 33 -10.23 -1.71 -42.04
N GLU A 34 -10.16 -2.84 -42.73
CA GLU A 34 -9.37 -4.02 -42.32
C GLU A 34 -7.94 -3.69 -41.84
N ALA A 35 -7.19 -2.88 -42.59
CA ALA A 35 -5.85 -2.45 -42.19
C ALA A 35 -5.81 -1.54 -40.94
N GLN A 36 -6.87 -0.76 -40.71
CA GLN A 36 -7.01 0.07 -39.50
C GLN A 36 -7.40 -0.78 -38.30
N ALA A 37 -8.30 -1.75 -38.49
CA ALA A 37 -8.70 -2.69 -37.45
C ALA A 37 -7.50 -3.53 -36.97
N SER A 38 -6.71 -4.08 -37.90
CA SER A 38 -5.49 -4.83 -37.57
C SER A 38 -4.47 -3.98 -36.79
N ASN A 39 -4.26 -2.72 -37.19
CA ASN A 39 -3.39 -1.81 -36.45
C ASN A 39 -3.93 -1.47 -35.05
N ALA A 40 -5.25 -1.31 -34.91
CA ALA A 40 -5.89 -1.07 -33.63
C ALA A 40 -5.72 -2.26 -32.67
N GLU A 41 -5.87 -3.49 -33.14
CA GLU A 41 -5.63 -4.70 -32.34
C GLU A 41 -4.19 -4.76 -31.83
N ARG A 42 -3.21 -4.42 -32.68
CA ARG A 42 -1.80 -4.35 -32.27
C ARG A 42 -1.57 -3.33 -31.16
N VAL A 43 -2.24 -2.17 -31.21
CA VAL A 43 -2.14 -1.15 -30.15
C VAL A 43 -2.81 -1.64 -28.87
N LEU A 44 -3.98 -2.27 -28.95
CA LEU A 44 -4.68 -2.81 -27.79
C LEU A 44 -3.85 -3.90 -27.10
N GLN A 45 -3.23 -4.79 -27.87
CA GLN A 45 -2.32 -5.81 -27.32
C GLN A 45 -1.09 -5.16 -26.67
N ALA A 46 -0.45 -4.20 -27.33
CA ALA A 46 0.70 -3.51 -26.76
C ALA A 46 0.35 -2.74 -25.47
N LEU A 47 -0.85 -2.19 -25.35
CA LEU A 47 -1.34 -1.57 -24.11
C LEU A 47 -1.50 -2.60 -22.98
N ILE A 48 -1.95 -3.82 -23.30
CA ILE A 48 -2.01 -4.93 -22.34
C ILE A 48 -0.61 -5.33 -21.90
N ASP A 49 0.30 -5.52 -22.85
CA ASP A 49 1.68 -5.95 -22.59
C ASP A 49 2.41 -4.95 -21.69
N VAL A 50 2.31 -3.64 -21.99
CA VAL A 50 2.88 -2.58 -21.14
C VAL A 50 2.29 -2.61 -19.73
N ALA A 51 0.97 -2.82 -19.59
CA ALA A 51 0.35 -2.91 -18.26
C ALA A 51 0.84 -4.14 -17.46
N VAL A 52 1.09 -5.26 -18.14
CA VAL A 52 1.66 -6.47 -17.54
C VAL A 52 3.12 -6.23 -17.11
N GLU A 53 3.92 -5.62 -17.97
CA GLU A 53 5.32 -5.28 -17.69
C GLU A 53 5.43 -4.30 -16.51
N GLU A 54 4.63 -3.24 -16.50
CA GLU A 54 4.59 -2.27 -15.39
C GLU A 54 4.18 -2.94 -14.07
N LYS A 55 3.18 -3.83 -14.12
CA LYS A 55 2.75 -4.59 -12.95
C LYS A 55 3.86 -5.52 -12.46
N GLN A 56 4.54 -6.22 -13.36
CA GLN A 56 5.64 -7.13 -13.01
C GLN A 56 6.82 -6.36 -12.43
N ALA A 57 7.22 -5.24 -13.05
CA ALA A 57 8.29 -4.39 -12.55
C ALA A 57 7.98 -3.86 -11.14
N ARG A 58 6.73 -3.46 -10.90
CA ARG A 58 6.29 -3.04 -9.56
C ARG A 58 6.29 -4.19 -8.56
N TYR A 59 5.86 -5.38 -8.97
CA TYR A 59 5.95 -6.57 -8.15
C TYR A 59 7.39 -6.88 -7.76
N ASP A 60 8.30 -6.91 -8.73
CA ASP A 60 9.71 -7.21 -8.52
C ASP A 60 10.33 -6.19 -7.55
N GLU A 61 10.06 -4.90 -7.75
CA GLU A 61 10.49 -3.84 -6.83
C GLU A 61 9.99 -4.10 -5.39
N LEU A 62 8.68 -4.28 -5.21
CA LEU A 62 8.09 -4.51 -3.89
C LEU A 62 8.58 -5.82 -3.25
N SER A 63 8.80 -6.87 -4.05
CA SER A 63 9.28 -8.17 -3.57
C SER A 63 10.66 -8.07 -2.90
N THR A 64 11.49 -7.12 -3.33
CA THR A 64 12.82 -6.86 -2.75
C THR A 64 12.80 -5.98 -1.51
N MET A 65 11.69 -5.27 -1.26
CA MET A 65 11.52 -4.42 -0.08
C MET A 65 11.17 -5.22 1.17
N SER A 66 11.74 -4.84 2.31
CA SER A 66 11.29 -5.25 3.64
C SER A 66 9.87 -4.74 3.93
N MET A 67 9.19 -5.34 4.93
CA MET A 67 7.85 -4.88 5.34
C MET A 67 7.88 -3.41 5.80
N ALA A 68 8.91 -3.00 6.55
CA ALA A 68 9.10 -1.61 6.95
C ALA A 68 9.22 -0.64 5.75
N GLU A 69 9.96 -1.00 4.71
CA GLU A 69 10.08 -0.20 3.48
C GLU A 69 8.75 -0.11 2.73
N ARG A 70 8.01 -1.22 2.62
CA ARG A 70 6.67 -1.24 2.03
C ARG A 70 5.69 -0.37 2.82
N VAL A 71 5.78 -0.37 4.15
CA VAL A 71 5.01 0.54 5.00
C VAL A 71 5.36 1.98 4.64
N GLN A 72 6.64 2.37 4.60
CA GLN A 72 7.03 3.73 4.24
C GLN A 72 6.48 4.14 2.86
N ASP A 73 6.72 3.33 1.83
CA ASP A 73 6.28 3.57 0.46
C ASP A 73 4.74 3.72 0.37
N SER A 74 4.00 2.86 1.07
CA SER A 74 2.54 2.93 1.09
C SER A 74 1.98 4.22 1.71
N PHE A 75 2.69 4.83 2.67
CA PHE A 75 2.29 6.10 3.29
C PHE A 75 2.77 7.33 2.51
N VAL A 76 3.76 7.18 1.63
CA VAL A 76 4.12 8.20 0.61
C VAL A 76 3.05 8.26 -0.47
N ALA A 77 2.64 7.09 -1.01
CA ALA A 77 1.59 7.01 -2.03
C ALA A 77 0.21 7.40 -1.48
N TYR A 78 -0.10 6.97 -0.26
CA TYR A 78 -1.36 7.24 0.40
C TYR A 78 -1.11 7.79 1.81
N PRO A 79 -0.99 9.13 1.97
CA PRO A 79 -0.81 9.75 3.27
C PRO A 79 -1.94 9.38 4.26
N ALA A 80 -1.57 9.26 5.54
CA ALA A 80 -2.50 8.90 6.60
C ALA A 80 -3.53 10.00 6.85
N THR A 81 -4.81 9.64 6.95
CA THR A 81 -5.84 10.54 7.48
C THR A 81 -5.65 10.77 8.98
N LYS A 82 -6.25 11.83 9.54
CA LYS A 82 -6.18 12.10 10.99
C LYS A 82 -6.68 10.93 11.84
N THR A 83 -7.71 10.22 11.38
CA THR A 83 -8.28 9.05 12.07
C THR A 83 -7.33 7.85 12.03
N GLU A 84 -6.70 7.60 10.87
CA GLU A 84 -5.66 6.57 10.73
C GLU A 84 -4.45 6.88 11.60
N GLN A 85 -3.98 8.13 11.60
CA GLN A 85 -2.89 8.59 12.47
C GLN A 85 -3.21 8.33 13.94
N LYS A 86 -4.42 8.64 14.38
CA LYS A 86 -4.86 8.38 15.76
C LYS A 86 -4.83 6.88 16.08
N ALA A 87 -5.30 6.02 15.18
CA ALA A 87 -5.25 4.57 15.37
C ALA A 87 -3.80 4.06 15.46
N ILE A 88 -2.92 4.49 14.55
CA ILE A 88 -1.49 4.13 14.54
C ILE A 88 -0.82 4.56 15.84
N VAL A 89 -0.96 5.84 16.24
CA VAL A 89 -0.37 6.39 17.47
C VAL A 89 -0.85 5.63 18.70
N THR A 90 -2.12 5.23 18.75
CA THR A 90 -2.68 4.50 19.89
C THR A 90 -1.95 3.17 20.11
N ILE A 91 -1.60 2.45 19.04
CA ILE A 91 -0.87 1.17 19.12
C ILE A 91 0.62 1.43 19.36
N VAL A 92 1.24 2.33 18.58
CA VAL A 92 2.67 2.66 18.66
C VAL A 92 3.07 3.12 20.07
N ASP A 93 2.24 3.91 20.75
CA ASP A 93 2.56 4.43 22.08
C ASP A 93 2.20 3.48 23.23
N ASN A 94 1.48 2.38 22.96
CA ASN A 94 0.99 1.45 23.98
C ASN A 94 1.18 -0.01 23.53
N PRO A 95 2.42 -0.45 23.20
CA PRO A 95 2.67 -1.83 22.84
C PRO A 95 2.31 -2.77 23.99
N GLY A 96 1.88 -3.99 23.67
CA GLY A 96 1.49 -4.99 24.66
C GLY A 96 0.16 -4.69 25.35
N THR A 97 -0.66 -3.78 24.82
CA THR A 97 -1.94 -3.41 25.43
C THR A 97 -3.10 -4.14 24.75
N SER A 98 -4.07 -4.60 25.54
CA SER A 98 -5.26 -5.27 25.00
C SER A 98 -6.13 -4.34 24.16
N ALA A 99 -6.93 -4.89 23.25
CA ALA A 99 -7.81 -4.11 22.38
C ALA A 99 -8.81 -3.22 23.14
N GLY A 100 -9.33 -3.72 24.27
CA GLY A 100 -10.23 -2.97 25.15
C GLY A 100 -9.51 -1.79 25.83
N ALA A 101 -8.29 -1.99 26.30
CA ALA A 101 -7.51 -0.91 26.90
C ALA A 101 -7.07 0.12 25.86
N LEU A 102 -6.65 -0.29 24.66
CA LEU A 102 -6.34 0.60 23.54
C LEU A 102 -7.54 1.47 23.12
N THR A 103 -8.74 0.89 23.16
CA THR A 103 -10.00 1.63 22.90
C THR A 103 -10.15 2.80 23.86
N SER A 104 -10.00 2.54 25.17
CA SER A 104 -10.08 3.56 26.21
C SER A 104 -8.95 4.59 26.11
N ILE A 105 -7.70 4.16 25.93
CA ILE A 105 -6.52 5.04 25.82
C ILE A 105 -6.63 5.96 24.61
N GLY A 106 -7.05 5.42 23.47
CA GLY A 106 -7.28 6.21 22.26
C GLY A 106 -8.54 7.08 22.33
N GLY A 107 -9.33 7.03 23.42
CA GLY A 107 -10.58 7.79 23.53
C GLY A 107 -11.59 7.41 22.45
N TRP A 108 -11.66 6.13 22.11
CA TRP A 108 -12.65 5.56 21.20
C TRP A 108 -13.83 5.03 22.01
N LYS A 109 -15.05 5.18 21.50
CA LYS A 109 -16.26 4.66 22.19
C LYS A 109 -16.40 3.14 22.07
N THR A 110 -15.79 2.55 21.04
CA THR A 110 -15.77 1.12 20.73
C THR A 110 -14.42 0.78 20.12
N GLN A 111 -14.16 -0.51 19.84
CA GLN A 111 -12.97 -0.97 19.12
C GLN A 111 -12.89 -0.52 17.64
N SER A 112 -13.62 0.53 17.26
CA SER A 112 -13.58 1.21 15.96
C SER A 112 -12.18 1.53 15.44
N TRP A 113 -11.18 1.71 16.31
CA TRP A 113 -9.79 1.89 15.90
C TRP A 113 -9.26 0.70 15.08
N GLN A 114 -9.68 -0.54 15.38
CA GLN A 114 -9.31 -1.74 14.61
C GLN A 114 -9.88 -1.68 13.20
N PHE A 115 -11.13 -1.23 13.05
CA PHE A 115 -11.74 -1.03 11.75
C PHE A 115 -10.95 -0.01 10.94
N TYR A 116 -10.64 1.16 11.51
CA TYR A 116 -9.84 2.17 10.81
C TYR A 116 -8.44 1.67 10.46
N PHE A 117 -7.79 0.93 11.36
CA PHE A 117 -6.44 0.40 11.13
C PHE A 117 -6.44 -0.70 10.05
N SER A 118 -7.39 -1.63 10.09
CA SER A 118 -7.51 -2.69 9.08
C SER A 118 -7.95 -2.15 7.70
N ALA A 119 -8.87 -1.18 7.66
CA ALA A 119 -9.26 -0.49 6.42
C ALA A 119 -8.09 0.31 5.81
N MET A 120 -7.27 0.93 6.66
CA MET A 120 -6.04 1.60 6.27
C MET A 120 -5.05 0.63 5.60
N CYS A 121 -4.89 -0.57 6.17
CA CYS A 121 -4.07 -1.62 5.57
C CYS A 121 -4.66 -2.09 4.23
N LYS A 122 -5.99 -2.27 4.16
CA LYS A 122 -6.69 -2.67 2.93
C LYS A 122 -6.52 -1.67 1.78
N LYS A 123 -6.59 -0.37 2.08
CA LYS A 123 -6.31 0.68 1.09
C LYS A 123 -4.90 0.58 0.49
N ARG A 124 -3.96 -0.04 1.20
CA ARG A 124 -2.53 -0.16 0.85
C ARG A 124 -2.15 -1.59 0.45
N GLU A 125 -3.13 -2.45 0.22
CA GLU A 125 -2.94 -3.88 -0.03
C GLU A 125 -1.93 -4.17 -1.13
N ALA A 126 -2.02 -3.51 -2.29
CA ALA A 126 -1.13 -3.76 -3.42
C ALA A 126 0.37 -3.48 -3.10
N ILE A 127 0.65 -2.67 -2.08
CA ILE A 127 2.02 -2.33 -1.64
C ILE A 127 2.44 -3.23 -0.47
N LEU A 128 1.55 -3.44 0.51
CA LEU A 128 1.84 -4.27 1.69
C LEU A 128 1.91 -5.77 1.34
N TRP A 129 1.11 -6.19 0.36
CA TRP A 129 0.97 -7.57 -0.10
C TRP A 129 0.99 -7.61 -1.64
N PRO A 130 2.18 -7.50 -2.26
CA PRO A 130 2.33 -7.53 -3.72
C PRO A 130 2.02 -8.90 -4.32
N ASP A 131 2.12 -9.98 -3.51
CA ASP A 131 1.77 -11.35 -3.86
C ASP A 131 0.25 -11.56 -3.94
N THR A 132 -0.48 -10.64 -4.59
CA THR A 132 -1.93 -10.78 -4.80
C THR A 132 -2.22 -12.16 -5.40
N PRO A 133 -2.80 -13.11 -4.63
CA PRO A 133 -3.42 -14.28 -5.21
C PRO A 133 -4.63 -13.78 -6.02
N SER A 134 -5.30 -14.66 -6.74
CA SER A 134 -6.56 -14.34 -7.46
C SER A 134 -7.62 -13.65 -6.58
N ASP A 135 -7.51 -13.74 -5.25
CA ASP A 135 -8.47 -13.20 -4.29
C ASP A 135 -7.87 -12.10 -3.38
N PRO A 136 -8.58 -10.96 -3.20
CA PRO A 136 -8.18 -9.92 -2.27
C PRO A 136 -8.10 -10.42 -0.81
N GLN A 137 -7.06 -10.02 -0.08
CA GLN A 137 -6.89 -10.34 1.34
C GLN A 137 -7.92 -9.66 2.23
N SER A 138 -8.32 -10.33 3.31
CA SER A 138 -9.19 -9.71 4.30
C SER A 138 -8.47 -8.56 5.03
N PRO A 139 -9.18 -7.52 5.51
CA PRO A 139 -8.57 -6.45 6.30
C PRO A 139 -7.83 -6.97 7.55
N GLY A 140 -8.32 -8.04 8.16
CA GLY A 140 -7.68 -8.68 9.32
C GLY A 140 -6.34 -9.34 8.97
N ALA A 141 -6.28 -10.07 7.85
CA ALA A 141 -5.03 -10.68 7.37
C ALA A 141 -3.96 -9.61 7.05
N LEU A 142 -4.35 -8.50 6.43
CA LEU A 142 -3.44 -7.39 6.15
C LEU A 142 -2.96 -6.70 7.42
N MET A 143 -3.83 -6.56 8.42
CA MET A 143 -3.44 -6.02 9.74
C MET A 143 -2.40 -6.92 10.43
N GLN A 144 -2.54 -8.24 10.32
CA GLN A 144 -1.58 -9.22 10.86
C GLN A 144 -0.22 -9.18 10.17
N LEU A 145 -0.07 -8.53 9.00
CA LEU A 145 1.26 -8.23 8.45
C LEU A 145 2.01 -7.23 9.31
N LEU A 146 1.30 -6.31 9.96
CA LEU A 146 1.90 -5.19 10.70
C LEU A 146 1.94 -5.39 12.22
N ILE A 147 0.99 -6.15 12.75
CA ILE A 147 0.81 -6.40 14.19
C ILE A 147 1.33 -7.80 14.54
N ASP A 148 1.99 -7.91 15.70
CA ASP A 148 2.17 -9.16 16.40
C ASP A 148 0.98 -9.33 17.36
N ASP A 149 0.16 -10.33 17.07
CA ASP A 149 -0.93 -10.75 17.94
C ASP A 149 -0.46 -12.02 18.64
N SER A 150 -0.14 -11.94 19.94
CA SER A 150 0.22 -13.12 20.73
C SER A 150 -0.99 -13.87 21.30
N GLY A 151 -2.20 -13.60 20.79
CA GLY A 151 -3.43 -14.34 21.06
C GLY A 151 -4.49 -13.52 21.80
N GLU A 152 -5.71 -14.07 21.91
CA GLU A 152 -6.93 -13.36 22.36
C GLU A 152 -6.83 -12.60 23.70
N ASN A 153 -5.86 -12.92 24.55
CA ASN A 153 -5.69 -12.31 25.88
C ASN A 153 -4.33 -11.63 26.09
N GLU A 154 -3.48 -11.58 25.07
CA GLU A 154 -2.17 -10.94 25.17
C GLU A 154 -2.10 -9.65 24.35
N GLY A 155 -1.12 -8.84 24.70
CA GLY A 155 -1.04 -7.46 24.29
C GLY A 155 -0.76 -7.26 22.80
N LEU A 156 -1.47 -6.33 22.17
CA LEU A 156 -1.24 -5.98 20.77
C LEU A 156 -0.01 -5.10 20.65
N SER A 157 0.92 -5.50 19.77
CA SER A 157 2.12 -4.73 19.45
C SER A 157 2.33 -4.68 17.95
N LEU A 158 2.96 -3.63 17.44
CA LEU A 158 3.47 -3.65 16.08
C LEU A 158 4.70 -4.54 16.02
N LYS A 159 4.93 -5.17 14.86
CA LYS A 159 6.24 -5.77 14.56
C LYS A 159 7.32 -4.71 14.74
N THR A 160 8.48 -5.11 15.25
CA THR A 160 9.51 -4.17 15.71
C THR A 160 9.98 -3.22 14.61
N ASP A 161 10.22 -3.75 13.41
CA ASP A 161 10.65 -2.99 12.23
C ASP A 161 9.56 -2.01 11.74
N VAL A 162 8.30 -2.43 11.81
CA VAL A 162 7.12 -1.62 11.48
C VAL A 162 6.93 -0.49 12.50
N GLU A 163 7.06 -0.76 13.80
CA GLU A 163 7.01 0.26 14.85
C GLU A 163 8.10 1.33 14.62
N ASP A 164 9.34 0.88 14.40
CA ASP A 164 10.47 1.77 14.16
C ASP A 164 10.24 2.64 12.92
N MET A 165 9.66 2.08 11.86
CA MET A 165 9.31 2.86 10.67
C MET A 165 8.21 3.90 10.97
N PHE A 166 7.14 3.52 11.66
CA PHE A 166 6.11 4.48 12.07
C PHE A 166 6.69 5.61 12.92
N ARG A 167 7.60 5.30 13.85
CA ARG A 167 8.28 6.33 14.64
C ARG A 167 9.16 7.25 13.78
N LYS A 168 9.90 6.70 12.80
CA LYS A 168 10.69 7.49 11.83
C LYS A 168 9.81 8.43 11.01
N MET A 169 8.62 7.99 10.63
CA MET A 169 7.61 8.79 9.93
C MET A 169 6.90 9.82 10.84
N GLY A 170 7.21 9.84 12.14
CA GLY A 170 6.68 10.82 13.09
C GLY A 170 5.40 10.38 13.81
N PHE A 171 5.02 9.12 13.73
CA PHE A 171 3.92 8.58 14.52
C PHE A 171 4.38 8.24 15.95
N GLY A 172 3.57 8.62 16.92
CA GLY A 172 3.79 8.36 18.35
C GLY A 172 4.60 9.45 19.04
N LYS A 173 4.70 9.33 20.36
CA LYS A 173 5.55 10.20 21.18
C LYS A 173 7.02 9.92 20.86
N LYS A 174 7.83 10.97 20.77
CA LYS A 174 9.30 10.83 20.69
C LYS A 174 9.78 10.05 21.92
N LYS A 175 10.43 8.88 21.73
CA LYS A 175 11.10 8.16 22.82
C LYS A 175 12.06 9.16 23.49
N ARG A 176 11.74 9.57 24.72
CA ARG A 176 12.63 10.42 25.53
C ARG A 176 13.89 9.59 25.76
N LYS A 177 15.06 10.03 25.26
CA LYS A 177 16.34 9.41 25.63
C LYS A 177 16.40 9.42 27.16
N LEU A 178 16.34 8.25 27.78
CA LEU A 178 16.63 8.10 29.21
C LEU A 178 18.02 8.67 29.42
N ALA A 179 18.10 9.78 30.16
CA ALA A 179 19.37 10.34 30.58
C ALA A 179 20.10 9.24 31.36
N LYS A 180 21.30 8.86 30.91
CA LYS A 180 22.22 8.06 31.71
C LYS A 180 22.39 8.79 33.04
N VAL A 181 21.77 8.29 34.09
CA VAL A 181 22.13 8.67 35.45
C VAL A 181 23.50 8.04 35.68
N SER A 182 24.54 8.86 35.51
CA SER A 182 25.89 8.53 35.93
C SER A 182 25.85 8.26 37.43
N ALA A 183 26.01 7.00 37.82
CA ALA A 183 26.32 6.64 39.19
C ALA A 183 27.74 7.12 39.47
N THR A 184 27.85 8.23 40.21
CA THR A 184 29.12 8.67 40.77
C THR A 184 29.45 7.76 41.95
N SER A 185 30.69 7.26 41.92
CA SER A 185 31.32 6.38 42.90
C SER A 185 31.43 7.00 44.30
#